data_AF-A0A3N5PD95-F1
#
_entry.id   AF-A0A3N5PD95-F1
#
_cell.length_a   1.000
_cell.length_b   1.000
_cell.length_c   1.000
_cell.angle_alpha   90.00
_cell.angle_beta   90.00
_cell.angle_gamma   90.00
#
_symmetry.space_group_name_H-M   'P 1'
#
loop_
_entity.id
_entity.type
_entity.pdbx_description
1 polymer ?
#
loop_
_entity_poly.entity_id
_entity_poly.type
_entity_poly.pdbx_seq_one_letter_code
_entity_poly.pdbx_strand_id
1 'polypeptide(L)'
;MLPPDFILTRNAQAVEQFACPVVPFERFREAVIQGVADEGRLPALFAAPISGSDALRLTAVLAQSESGDLGLLSCDIGDSYPSLTPDCLAAHWFEREIAEQWRAQPIGHPWLKPIRFQPPRRNGTTESTTQIGITDFFRMEGAEVHEVAVGPVHAGVIEPGHFRFQCHGETVHHLEISLGYQHRGVERAMLAGPTARTIHYMETLAGDTTVSHATAYCQIIESLSKTRVPARAQAIRAVAAELERLANHIGDLGA
;
A
#
# COMPACT_ATOMS: atom_id res chain seq x y z
N MET A 1 2.53 -22.52 6.37
CA MET A 1 2.65 -22.16 7.80
C MET A 1 3.76 -21.13 7.91
N LEU A 2 3.55 -20.03 8.63
CA LEU A 2 4.56 -18.97 8.72
C LEU A 2 5.83 -19.47 9.41
N PRO A 3 7.03 -19.02 8.98
CA PRO A 3 8.27 -19.29 9.68
C PRO A 3 8.19 -18.90 11.17
N PRO A 4 8.94 -19.58 12.07
CA PRO A 4 8.87 -19.34 13.52
C PRO A 4 9.33 -17.94 13.94
N ASP A 5 9.96 -17.20 13.04
CA ASP A 5 10.46 -15.85 13.30
C ASP A 5 9.34 -14.80 13.37
N PHE A 6 8.14 -15.11 12.87
CA PHE A 6 7.03 -14.16 12.86
C PHE A 6 6.31 -14.11 14.22
N ILE A 7 6.00 -12.91 14.69
CA ILE A 7 4.96 -12.76 15.72
C ILE A 7 3.60 -12.87 15.05
N LEU A 8 2.73 -13.73 15.59
CA LEU A 8 1.41 -13.99 15.04
C LEU A 8 0.35 -13.12 15.70
N THR A 9 -0.57 -12.63 14.88
CA THR A 9 -1.77 -11.89 15.26
C THR A 9 -2.91 -12.24 14.32
N ARG A 10 -4.08 -11.64 14.52
CA ARG A 10 -5.24 -11.76 13.63
C ARG A 10 -5.81 -10.40 13.29
N ASN A 11 -6.74 -10.38 12.35
CA ASN A 11 -7.49 -9.17 12.02
C ASN A 11 -8.12 -8.57 13.28
N ALA A 12 -8.08 -7.23 13.38
CA ALA A 12 -8.56 -6.47 14.54
C ALA A 12 -7.94 -6.88 15.89
N GLN A 13 -6.66 -7.29 15.90
CA GLN A 13 -5.87 -7.47 17.12
C GLN A 13 -4.66 -6.55 17.13
N ALA A 14 -4.30 -6.07 18.33
CA ALA A 14 -3.14 -5.22 18.54
C ALA A 14 -1.95 -6.05 19.05
N VAL A 15 -0.75 -5.73 18.55
CA VAL A 15 0.52 -6.27 19.02
C VAL A 15 1.40 -5.11 19.44
N GLU A 16 2.14 -5.29 20.53
CA GLU A 16 3.13 -4.30 20.98
C GLU A 16 4.22 -4.15 19.92
N GLN A 17 4.49 -2.92 19.49
CA GLN A 17 5.46 -2.66 18.41
C GLN A 17 6.85 -3.24 18.73
N PHE A 18 7.28 -3.16 19.99
CA PHE A 18 8.58 -3.68 20.45
C PHE A 18 8.63 -5.21 20.55
N ALA A 19 7.48 -5.89 20.48
CA ALA A 19 7.42 -7.35 20.44
C ALA A 19 7.61 -7.91 19.02
N CYS A 20 7.55 -7.05 17.99
CA CYS A 20 7.82 -7.46 16.61
C CYS A 20 9.29 -7.89 16.47
N PRO A 21 9.58 -9.15 16.08
CA PRO A 21 10.95 -9.63 15.97
C PRO A 21 11.74 -8.85 14.93
N VAL A 22 13.00 -8.54 15.27
CA VAL A 22 13.95 -7.87 14.38
C VAL A 22 15.06 -8.85 14.05
N VAL A 23 15.13 -9.28 12.79
CA VAL A 23 16.11 -10.25 12.31
C VAL A 23 17.09 -9.60 11.33
N PRO A 24 18.27 -10.21 11.07
CA PRO A 24 19.15 -9.76 9.99
C PRO A 24 18.44 -9.72 8.64
N PHE A 25 18.82 -8.78 7.77
CA PHE A 25 18.17 -8.57 6.48
C PHE A 25 18.06 -9.84 5.64
N GLU A 26 19.11 -10.66 5.56
CA GLU A 26 19.09 -11.91 4.79
C GLU A 26 18.00 -12.87 5.28
N ARG A 27 17.84 -12.99 6.60
CA ARG A 27 16.80 -13.84 7.19
C ARG A 27 15.41 -13.26 6.94
N PHE A 28 15.25 -11.93 7.05
CA PHE A 28 14.01 -11.25 6.72
C PHE A 28 13.59 -11.51 5.27
N ARG A 29 14.52 -11.32 4.33
CA ARG A 29 14.31 -11.54 2.90
C ARG A 29 13.88 -12.97 2.61
N GLU A 30 14.64 -13.95 3.13
CA GLU A 30 14.33 -15.37 3.00
C GLU A 30 12.93 -15.69 3.54
N ALA A 31 12.62 -15.25 4.76
CA ALA A 31 11.36 -15.55 5.43
C ALA A 31 10.15 -14.93 4.73
N VAL A 32 10.28 -13.70 4.20
CA VAL A 32 9.21 -13.03 3.44
C VAL A 32 8.99 -13.71 2.09
N ILE A 33 10.05 -14.00 1.33
CA ILE A 33 9.93 -14.66 0.02
C ILE A 33 9.34 -16.06 0.19
N GLN A 34 9.86 -16.85 1.14
CA GLN A 34 9.35 -18.19 1.40
C GLN A 34 7.89 -18.14 1.86
N GLY A 35 7.53 -17.20 2.73
CA GLY A 35 6.16 -17.07 3.21
C GLY A 35 5.15 -16.71 2.11
N VAL A 36 5.56 -15.98 1.07
CA VAL A 36 4.73 -15.73 -0.13
C VAL A 36 4.74 -16.92 -1.07
N ALA A 37 5.86 -17.61 -1.24
CA ALA A 37 5.95 -18.84 -2.02
C ALA A 37 5.07 -19.96 -1.45
N ASP A 38 4.92 -20.02 -0.13
CA ASP A 38 4.04 -20.92 0.61
C ASP A 38 2.58 -20.42 0.68
N GLU A 39 2.08 -19.86 -0.43
CA GLU A 39 0.71 -19.35 -0.62
C GLU A 39 0.27 -18.22 0.33
N GLY A 40 1.20 -17.64 1.09
CA GLY A 40 0.94 -16.43 1.86
C GLY A 40 0.81 -15.21 0.97
N ARG A 41 0.15 -14.18 1.49
CA ARG A 41 0.05 -12.86 0.85
C ARG A 41 0.87 -11.85 1.62
N LEU A 42 1.45 -10.86 0.95
CA LEU A 42 2.11 -9.70 1.56
C LEU A 42 1.16 -8.50 1.53
N PRO A 43 0.18 -8.38 2.46
CA PRO A 43 -0.74 -7.24 2.50
C PRO A 43 -0.07 -5.91 2.85
N ALA A 44 1.08 -5.93 3.51
CA ALA A 44 1.81 -4.71 3.85
C ALA A 44 3.32 -4.94 3.94
N LEU A 45 4.07 -3.98 3.43
CA LEU A 45 5.51 -3.82 3.65
C LEU A 45 5.78 -2.32 3.76
N PHE A 46 6.30 -1.87 4.90
CA PHE A 46 6.51 -0.44 5.16
C PHE A 46 7.76 -0.20 5.99
N ALA A 47 8.32 1.00 5.86
CA ALA A 47 9.48 1.45 6.62
C ALA A 47 9.09 2.56 7.60
N ALA A 48 9.74 2.57 8.76
CA ALA A 48 9.62 3.61 9.78
C ALA A 48 11.00 4.01 10.34
N PRO A 49 11.22 5.27 10.75
CA PRO A 49 12.49 5.70 11.31
C PRO A 49 12.75 5.06 12.67
N ILE A 50 14.02 4.75 12.95
CA ILE A 50 14.45 4.24 14.25
C ILE A 50 14.92 5.43 15.10
N SER A 51 14.37 5.59 16.30
CA SER A 51 14.75 6.68 17.20
C SER A 51 16.25 6.69 17.49
N GLY A 52 16.92 7.81 17.20
CA GLY A 52 18.36 7.98 17.45
C GLY A 52 19.28 7.31 16.41
N SER A 53 18.75 6.88 15.27
CA SER A 53 19.52 6.30 14.16
C SER A 53 19.05 6.87 12.82
N ASP A 54 19.95 6.90 11.84
CA ASP A 54 19.62 7.19 10.45
C ASP A 54 19.04 5.97 9.71
N ALA A 55 19.03 4.81 10.35
CA ALA A 55 18.45 3.58 9.82
C ALA A 55 16.91 3.58 9.89
N LEU A 56 16.31 2.75 9.04
CA LEU A 56 14.86 2.52 9.00
C LEU A 56 14.56 1.09 9.44
N ARG A 57 13.45 0.91 10.14
CA ARG A 57 12.86 -0.39 10.41
C ARG A 57 11.90 -0.75 9.29
N LEU A 58 12.27 -1.73 8.48
CA LEU A 58 11.40 -2.35 7.49
C LEU A 58 10.55 -3.43 8.19
N THR A 59 9.23 -3.40 7.99
CA THR A 59 8.31 -4.37 8.57
C THR A 59 7.43 -4.97 7.49
N ALA A 60 7.42 -6.30 7.41
CA ALA A 60 6.52 -7.07 6.56
C ALA A 60 5.36 -7.63 7.38
N VAL A 61 4.17 -7.62 6.79
CA VAL A 61 3.01 -8.35 7.28
C VAL A 61 2.69 -9.42 6.27
N LEU A 62 2.67 -10.68 6.68
CA LEU A 62 2.23 -11.81 5.85
C LEU A 62 0.87 -12.33 6.32
N ALA A 63 -0.06 -12.51 5.41
CA ALA A 63 -1.37 -13.11 5.68
C ALA A 63 -1.43 -14.55 5.18
N GLN A 64 -1.88 -15.46 6.04
CA GLN A 64 -2.18 -16.85 5.69
C GLN A 64 -3.69 -17.01 5.53
N SER A 65 -4.15 -17.21 4.30
CA SER A 65 -5.59 -17.21 3.98
C SER A 65 -6.35 -18.34 4.67
N GLU A 66 -5.76 -19.53 4.81
CA GLU A 66 -6.43 -20.69 5.40
C GLU A 66 -6.66 -20.57 6.91
N SER A 67 -5.64 -20.11 7.65
CA SER A 67 -5.72 -20.01 9.11
C SER A 67 -6.27 -18.66 9.60
N GLY A 68 -6.24 -17.64 8.74
CA GLY A 68 -6.59 -16.26 9.07
C GLY A 68 -5.53 -15.56 9.94
N ASP A 69 -4.34 -16.14 10.07
CA ASP A 69 -3.25 -15.55 10.84
C ASP A 69 -2.48 -14.50 10.03
N LEU A 70 -2.03 -13.46 10.73
CA LEU A 70 -1.14 -12.43 10.24
C LEU A 70 0.19 -12.56 10.96
N GLY A 71 1.29 -12.73 10.23
CA GLY A 71 2.64 -12.71 10.75
C GLY A 71 3.28 -11.34 10.56
N LEU A 72 3.94 -10.82 11.59
CA LEU A 72 4.80 -9.64 11.48
C LEU A 72 6.26 -10.02 11.70
N LEU A 73 7.14 -9.47 10.87
CA LEU A 73 8.59 -9.61 10.96
C LEU A 73 9.23 -8.29 10.56
N SER A 74 10.33 -7.92 11.19
CA SER A 74 11.07 -6.70 10.88
C SER A 74 12.56 -6.96 10.64
N CYS A 75 13.20 -6.04 9.93
CA CYS A 75 14.65 -5.90 9.88
C CYS A 75 15.03 -4.41 9.84
N ASP A 76 16.30 -4.12 10.11
CA ASP A 76 16.84 -2.77 10.00
C ASP A 76 17.57 -2.62 8.67
N ILE A 77 17.27 -1.55 7.95
CA ILE A 77 17.86 -1.20 6.65
C ILE A 77 18.49 0.19 6.71
N GLY A 78 19.52 0.40 5.90
CA GLY A 78 20.10 1.72 5.67
C GLY A 78 19.46 2.43 4.48
N ASP A 79 20.28 3.24 3.80
CA ASP A 79 19.88 3.98 2.59
C ASP A 79 19.67 3.09 1.37
N SER A 80 20.11 1.84 1.44
CA SER A 80 19.91 0.85 0.38
C SER A 80 19.82 -0.54 0.97
N TYR A 81 19.14 -1.44 0.25
CA TYR A 81 18.99 -2.85 0.59
C TYR A 81 18.74 -3.66 -0.69
N PRO A 82 19.11 -4.95 -0.76
CA PRO A 82 18.75 -5.81 -1.89
C PRO A 82 17.23 -5.88 -2.09
N SER A 83 16.76 -5.70 -3.32
CA SER A 83 15.32 -5.73 -3.61
C SER A 83 14.72 -7.12 -3.38
N LEU A 84 13.52 -7.15 -2.81
CA LEU A 84 12.67 -8.33 -2.69
C LEU A 84 11.94 -8.62 -4.01
N THR A 85 11.62 -7.58 -4.79
CA THR A 85 10.77 -7.67 -5.99
C THR A 85 11.17 -8.74 -7.01
N PRO A 86 12.47 -8.94 -7.35
CA PRO A 86 12.85 -9.96 -8.33
C PRO A 86 12.38 -11.39 -7.98
N ASP A 87 12.33 -11.70 -6.68
CA ASP A 87 11.93 -13.02 -6.17
C ASP A 87 10.55 -13.01 -5.51
N CYS A 88 9.96 -11.83 -5.29
CA CYS A 88 8.64 -11.65 -4.69
C CYS A 88 7.94 -10.43 -5.30
N LEU A 89 7.19 -10.66 -6.39
CA LEU A 89 6.49 -9.60 -7.14
C LEU A 89 5.50 -8.80 -6.27
N ALA A 90 4.97 -9.39 -5.20
CA ALA A 90 4.09 -8.71 -4.26
C ALA A 90 4.76 -7.51 -3.56
N ALA A 91 6.10 -7.50 -3.46
CA ALA A 91 6.86 -6.40 -2.87
C ALA A 91 6.96 -5.14 -3.77
N HIS A 92 6.63 -5.27 -5.07
CA HIS A 92 6.90 -4.26 -6.09
C HIS A 92 6.43 -2.84 -5.74
N TRP A 93 5.15 -2.69 -5.40
CA TRP A 93 4.58 -1.37 -5.08
C TRP A 93 5.09 -0.84 -3.73
N PHE A 94 5.29 -1.73 -2.76
CA PHE A 94 5.79 -1.35 -1.45
C PHE A 94 7.24 -0.83 -1.51
N GLU A 95 8.12 -1.51 -2.24
CA GLU A 95 9.52 -1.08 -2.39
C GLU A 95 9.64 0.26 -3.12
N ARG A 96 8.80 0.49 -4.14
CA ARG A 96 8.69 1.80 -4.80
C ARG A 96 8.19 2.89 -3.85
N GLU A 97 7.19 2.59 -3.03
CA GLU A 97 6.68 3.52 -2.02
C GLU A 97 7.74 3.84 -0.96
N ILE A 98 8.48 2.84 -0.48
CA ILE A 98 9.56 3.01 0.49
C ILE A 98 10.68 3.88 -0.10
N ALA A 99 11.07 3.63 -1.35
CA ALA A 99 12.06 4.46 -2.04
C ALA A 99 11.58 5.90 -2.19
N GLU A 100 10.31 6.10 -2.55
CA GLU A 100 9.70 7.42 -2.70
C GLU A 100 9.60 8.17 -1.37
N GLN A 101 9.10 7.54 -0.31
CA GLN A 101 8.86 8.19 0.99
C GLN A 101 10.15 8.38 1.80
N TRP A 102 11.06 7.40 1.78
CA TRP A 102 12.18 7.35 2.71
C TRP A 102 13.55 7.45 2.03
N ARG A 103 13.59 7.49 0.69
CA ARG A 103 14.85 7.45 -0.09
C ARG A 103 15.73 6.24 0.25
N ALA A 104 15.13 5.14 0.67
CA ALA A 104 15.81 3.87 0.86
C ALA A 104 15.72 3.06 -0.45
N GLN A 105 16.86 2.85 -1.11
CA GLN A 105 16.94 2.31 -2.45
C GLN A 105 16.95 0.76 -2.46
N PRO A 106 15.91 0.11 -2.99
CA PRO A 106 15.92 -1.34 -3.25
C PRO A 106 16.81 -1.65 -4.47
N ILE A 107 18.03 -2.11 -4.23
CA ILE A 107 19.03 -2.43 -5.26
C ILE A 107 18.57 -3.64 -6.07
N GLY A 108 18.53 -3.50 -7.39
CA GLY A 108 18.05 -4.54 -8.30
C GLY A 108 16.53 -4.51 -8.57
N HIS A 109 15.81 -3.51 -8.05
CA HIS A 109 14.38 -3.36 -8.35
C HIS A 109 14.16 -3.04 -9.84
N PRO A 110 13.31 -3.79 -10.57
CA PRO A 110 13.23 -3.70 -12.04
C PRO A 110 12.56 -2.41 -12.55
N TRP A 111 11.75 -1.75 -11.73
CA TRP A 111 10.97 -0.57 -12.15
C TRP A 111 10.81 0.46 -11.02
N LEU A 112 11.91 1.06 -10.56
CA LEU A 112 11.93 1.94 -9.38
C LEU A 112 11.41 3.36 -9.68
N LYS A 113 10.21 3.48 -10.24
CA LYS A 113 9.55 4.77 -10.52
C LYS A 113 8.68 5.20 -9.33
N PRO A 114 8.54 6.51 -9.07
CA PRO A 114 7.59 7.01 -8.08
C PRO A 114 6.16 6.49 -8.34
N ILE A 115 5.37 6.40 -7.27
CA ILE A 115 3.95 6.03 -7.34
C ILE A 115 3.06 7.27 -7.19
N ARG A 116 3.37 8.15 -6.23
CA ARG A 116 2.51 9.28 -5.86
C ARG A 116 3.14 10.64 -6.18
N PHE A 117 4.42 10.66 -6.52
CA PHE A 117 5.25 11.86 -6.72
C PHE A 117 5.21 12.82 -5.52
N GLN A 118 5.08 12.26 -4.31
CA GLN A 118 4.99 13.03 -3.07
C GLN A 118 6.38 13.43 -2.54
N PRO A 119 6.47 14.53 -1.77
CA PRO A 119 7.70 14.87 -1.05
C PRO A 119 8.14 13.72 -0.14
N PRO A 120 9.45 13.42 -0.06
CA PRO A 120 9.94 12.40 0.85
C PRO A 120 9.73 12.82 2.30
N ARG A 121 9.33 11.86 3.15
CA ARG A 121 9.19 12.03 4.61
C ARG A 121 10.54 12.22 5.28
N ARG A 122 11.59 11.63 4.72
CA ARG A 122 12.95 11.75 5.24
C ARG A 122 13.39 13.22 5.27
N ASN A 123 13.98 13.61 6.40
CA ASN A 123 14.47 14.97 6.67
C ASN A 123 13.39 16.07 6.67
N GLY A 124 12.10 15.71 6.81
CA GLY A 124 11.02 16.70 6.91
C GLY A 124 10.82 17.54 5.65
N THR A 125 11.23 17.04 4.49
CA THR A 125 11.11 17.77 3.22
C THR A 125 9.62 17.89 2.84
N THR A 126 9.14 19.11 2.62
CA THR A 126 7.75 19.38 2.25
C THR A 126 7.54 19.60 0.76
N GLU A 127 8.63 19.76 0.00
CA GLU A 127 8.60 20.03 -1.43
C GLU A 127 8.89 18.76 -2.24
N SER A 128 8.04 18.49 -3.23
CA SER A 128 8.32 17.42 -4.20
C SER A 128 9.23 18.00 -5.27
N THR A 129 10.32 17.30 -5.55
CA THR A 129 11.21 17.64 -6.66
C THR A 129 10.67 17.14 -8.00
N THR A 130 9.54 16.41 -8.02
CA THR A 130 9.04 15.72 -9.20
C THR A 130 7.58 16.05 -9.43
N GLN A 131 7.27 16.51 -10.64
CA GLN A 131 5.90 16.77 -11.06
C GLN A 131 5.15 15.45 -11.27
N ILE A 132 3.89 15.39 -10.83
CA ILE A 132 3.04 14.19 -10.98
C ILE A 132 2.98 13.78 -12.44
N GLY A 133 3.26 12.50 -12.71
CA GLY A 133 3.22 11.92 -14.05
C GLY A 133 4.39 12.31 -14.95
N ILE A 134 5.45 12.91 -14.41
CA ILE A 134 6.71 13.18 -15.14
C ILE A 134 7.78 12.21 -14.64
N THR A 135 8.05 11.17 -15.42
CA THR A 135 9.09 10.16 -15.20
C THR A 135 9.46 9.48 -16.52
N ASP A 136 10.47 8.61 -16.51
CA ASP A 136 10.91 7.88 -17.70
C ASP A 136 9.94 6.74 -18.00
N PHE A 137 8.93 6.98 -18.84
CA PHE A 137 7.97 5.93 -19.25
C PHE A 137 8.55 4.97 -20.27
N PHE A 138 8.06 3.73 -20.26
CA PHE A 138 8.38 2.74 -21.29
C PHE A 138 7.98 3.25 -22.67
N ARG A 139 8.83 3.00 -23.67
CA ARG A 139 8.57 3.33 -25.06
C ARG A 139 8.94 2.15 -25.95
N MET A 140 8.13 1.91 -26.96
CA MET A 140 8.43 0.95 -28.02
C MET A 140 8.90 1.69 -29.27
N GLU A 141 9.86 1.11 -29.98
CA GLU A 141 10.35 1.62 -31.26
C GLU A 141 10.00 0.63 -32.38
N GLY A 142 9.64 1.15 -33.56
CA GLY A 142 9.30 0.33 -34.71
C GLY A 142 8.45 1.09 -35.72
N ALA A 143 8.34 0.54 -36.94
CA ALA A 143 7.36 1.04 -37.91
C ALA A 143 5.94 0.81 -37.34
N GLU A 144 5.04 1.79 -37.52
CA GLU A 144 3.63 1.72 -37.11
C GLU A 144 3.37 1.58 -35.59
N VAL A 145 4.41 1.68 -34.76
CA VAL A 145 4.29 1.83 -33.31
C VAL A 145 3.84 3.24 -32.98
N HIS A 146 2.86 3.36 -32.09
CA HIS A 146 2.39 4.64 -31.59
C HIS A 146 1.93 4.54 -30.13
N GLU A 147 1.92 5.68 -29.46
CA GLU A 147 1.44 5.79 -28.09
C GLU A 147 0.05 6.42 -28.07
N VAL A 148 -0.87 5.80 -27.34
CA VAL A 148 -2.18 6.38 -27.00
C VAL A 148 -2.17 6.73 -25.52
N ALA A 149 -2.44 8.00 -25.21
CA ALA A 149 -2.52 8.50 -23.84
C ALA A 149 -3.97 8.80 -23.45
N VAL A 150 -4.41 8.30 -22.29
CA VAL A 150 -5.73 8.57 -21.70
C VAL A 150 -5.55 9.11 -20.29
N GLY A 151 -6.32 10.14 -19.92
CA GLY A 151 -6.22 10.82 -18.62
C GLY A 151 -5.50 12.18 -18.68
N PRO A 152 -5.10 12.77 -17.53
CA PRO A 152 -5.25 12.24 -16.18
C PRO A 152 -6.70 12.27 -15.66
N VAL A 153 -7.57 13.00 -16.35
CA VAL A 153 -9.02 13.03 -16.13
C VAL A 153 -9.68 12.80 -17.48
N HIS A 154 -10.47 11.74 -17.61
CA HIS A 154 -11.17 11.40 -18.85
C HIS A 154 -12.53 10.81 -18.52
N ALA A 155 -13.56 11.17 -19.29
CA ALA A 155 -14.89 10.58 -19.14
C ALA A 155 -14.81 9.09 -19.51
N GLY A 156 -15.17 8.20 -18.57
CA GLY A 156 -15.07 6.74 -18.74
C GLY A 156 -13.89 6.08 -18.02
N VAL A 157 -12.98 6.86 -17.42
CA VAL A 157 -11.97 6.34 -16.48
C VAL A 157 -12.44 6.65 -15.06
N ILE A 158 -12.66 5.61 -14.25
CA ILE A 158 -13.31 5.71 -12.93
C ILE A 158 -12.39 6.40 -11.89
N GLU A 159 -11.06 6.29 -12.00
CA GLU A 159 -10.08 6.89 -11.07
C GLU A 159 -9.08 7.81 -11.80
N PRO A 160 -8.75 9.02 -11.28
CA PRO A 160 -7.75 9.90 -11.86
C PRO A 160 -6.37 9.23 -12.00
N GLY A 161 -5.94 9.08 -13.25
CA GLY A 161 -4.72 8.40 -13.62
C GLY A 161 -4.37 8.66 -15.07
N HIS A 162 -3.09 8.59 -15.40
CA HIS A 162 -2.60 8.70 -16.77
C HIS A 162 -2.19 7.32 -17.28
N PHE A 163 -2.87 6.86 -18.32
CA PHE A 163 -2.77 5.51 -18.89
C PHE A 163 -2.10 5.63 -20.25
N ARG A 164 -0.93 5.01 -20.39
CA ARG A 164 -0.07 5.11 -21.58
C ARG A 164 0.00 3.76 -22.27
N PHE A 165 -0.71 3.64 -23.38
CA PHE A 165 -0.75 2.43 -24.19
C PHE A 165 0.33 2.51 -25.27
N GLN A 166 1.25 1.54 -25.31
CA GLN A 166 2.14 1.33 -26.44
C GLN A 166 1.49 0.34 -27.39
N CYS A 167 1.16 0.81 -28.58
CA CYS A 167 0.35 0.09 -29.55
C CYS A 167 1.12 -0.17 -30.86
N HIS A 168 0.78 -1.26 -31.53
CA HIS A 168 1.11 -1.53 -32.93
C HIS A 168 -0.19 -1.81 -33.68
N GLY A 169 -0.63 -0.86 -34.51
CA GLY A 169 -2.01 -0.84 -35.00
C GLY A 169 -3.02 -0.85 -33.83
N GLU A 170 -3.98 -1.76 -33.86
CA GLU A 170 -4.99 -1.91 -32.80
C GLU A 170 -4.52 -2.78 -31.62
N THR A 171 -3.31 -3.36 -31.69
CA THR A 171 -2.78 -4.25 -30.65
C THR A 171 -2.07 -3.45 -29.57
N VAL A 172 -2.56 -3.54 -28.33
CA VAL A 172 -1.89 -3.01 -27.13
C VAL A 172 -0.82 -3.99 -26.67
N HIS A 173 0.45 -3.59 -26.70
CA HIS A 173 1.57 -4.40 -26.22
C HIS A 173 1.94 -4.10 -24.78
N HIS A 174 1.77 -2.85 -24.35
CA HIS A 174 2.11 -2.43 -23.00
C HIS A 174 1.16 -1.33 -22.54
N LEU A 175 0.69 -1.43 -21.29
CA LEU A 175 -0.01 -0.36 -20.60
C LEU A 175 0.82 0.03 -19.38
N GLU A 176 1.31 1.26 -19.38
CA GLU A 176 1.89 1.85 -18.17
C GLU A 176 0.89 2.80 -17.53
N ILE A 177 0.59 2.57 -16.24
CA ILE A 177 -0.36 3.36 -15.45
C ILE A 177 0.43 4.27 -14.50
N SER A 178 0.24 5.58 -14.64
CA SER A 178 0.74 6.59 -13.72
C SER A 178 -0.40 7.13 -12.87
N LEU A 179 -0.36 6.82 -11.58
CA LEU A 179 -1.32 7.31 -10.58
C LEU A 179 -0.78 8.57 -9.88
N GLY A 180 -1.35 8.89 -8.71
CA GLY A 180 -0.89 9.99 -7.85
C GLY A 180 -1.70 11.29 -7.99
N TYR A 181 -2.51 11.43 -9.04
CA TYR A 181 -3.32 12.63 -9.27
C TYR A 181 -4.39 12.90 -8.20
N GLN A 182 -4.83 11.87 -7.47
CA GLN A 182 -5.77 11.98 -6.34
C GLN A 182 -5.07 12.07 -4.97
N HIS A 183 -3.74 12.27 -4.92
CA HIS A 183 -3.03 12.31 -3.65
C HIS A 183 -3.39 13.56 -2.81
N ARG A 184 -4.22 13.34 -1.77
CA ARG A 184 -4.73 14.40 -0.87
C ARG A 184 -3.91 14.59 0.41
N GLY A 185 -2.85 13.82 0.62
CA GLY A 185 -2.03 13.90 1.83
C GLY A 185 -2.73 13.42 3.12
N VAL A 186 -3.71 12.51 3.01
CA VAL A 186 -4.51 12.02 4.14
C VAL A 186 -3.65 11.39 5.25
N GLU A 187 -2.68 10.54 4.89
CA GLU A 187 -1.79 9.92 5.89
C GLU A 187 -1.04 10.96 6.74
N ARG A 188 -0.55 12.03 6.11
CA ARG A 188 0.10 13.14 6.83
C ARG A 188 -0.89 13.92 7.68
N ALA A 189 -2.11 14.16 7.20
CA ALA A 189 -3.16 14.85 7.95
C ALA A 189 -3.66 14.06 9.17
N MET A 190 -3.45 12.73 9.18
CA MET A 190 -3.83 11.86 10.29
C MET A 190 -2.76 11.72 11.38
N LEU A 191 -1.54 12.22 11.16
CA LEU A 191 -0.50 12.20 12.18
C LEU A 191 -0.95 12.94 13.44
N ALA A 192 -0.56 12.43 14.61
CA ALA A 192 -0.99 12.92 15.93
C ALA A 192 -2.51 12.88 16.19
N GLY A 193 -3.29 12.19 15.34
CA GLY A 193 -4.69 11.86 15.62
C GLY A 193 -4.84 10.81 16.73
N PRO A 194 -6.09 10.44 17.09
CA PRO A 194 -7.35 10.89 16.51
C PRO A 194 -7.70 12.35 16.81
N THR A 195 -8.28 13.03 15.82
CA THR A 195 -8.90 14.36 15.95
C THR A 195 -10.37 14.29 15.53
N ALA A 196 -11.12 15.38 15.75
CA ALA A 196 -12.51 15.50 15.28
C ALA A 196 -12.66 15.31 13.75
N ARG A 197 -11.60 15.55 12.96
CA ARG A 197 -11.62 15.35 11.50
C ARG A 197 -11.24 13.94 11.06
N THR A 198 -10.65 13.13 11.94
CA THR A 198 -10.06 11.85 11.52
C THR A 198 -11.11 10.89 10.95
N ILE A 199 -12.29 10.80 11.55
CA ILE A 199 -13.36 9.92 11.03
C ILE A 199 -13.83 10.37 9.65
N HIS A 200 -13.95 11.67 9.41
CA HIS A 200 -14.38 12.22 8.12
C HIS A 200 -13.34 11.97 7.01
N TYR A 201 -12.05 11.94 7.34
CA TYR A 201 -11.04 11.51 6.38
C TYR A 201 -11.19 10.03 6.00
N MET A 202 -11.57 9.17 6.95
CA MET A 202 -11.80 7.74 6.68
C MET A 202 -13.07 7.52 5.86
N GLU A 203 -14.15 8.22 6.20
CA GLU A 203 -15.41 8.15 5.45
C GLU A 203 -15.28 8.62 3.99
N THR A 204 -14.33 9.52 3.71
CA THR A 204 -14.12 10.10 2.37
C THR A 204 -12.82 9.65 1.72
N LEU A 205 -12.21 8.56 2.19
CA LEU A 205 -10.95 8.06 1.65
C LEU A 205 -11.14 7.48 0.24
N ALA A 206 -12.20 6.71 0.03
CA ALA A 206 -12.70 6.27 -1.27
C ALA A 206 -14.20 6.63 -1.38
N GLY A 207 -14.62 7.11 -2.55
CA GLY A 207 -15.97 7.68 -2.73
C GLY A 207 -17.11 6.66 -2.70
N ASP A 208 -16.80 5.39 -2.92
CA ASP A 208 -17.71 4.25 -2.98
C ASP A 208 -17.57 3.31 -1.76
N THR A 209 -16.61 3.56 -0.88
CA THR A 209 -16.24 2.62 0.19
C THR A 209 -16.16 3.29 1.58
N THR A 210 -17.07 4.23 1.84
CA THR A 210 -17.17 5.02 3.07
C THR A 210 -17.30 4.18 4.34
N VAL A 211 -18.25 3.24 4.38
CA VAL A 211 -18.58 2.40 5.53
C VAL A 211 -17.43 1.48 5.86
N SER A 212 -16.81 0.84 4.88
CA SER A 212 -15.72 -0.09 5.13
C SER A 212 -14.47 0.63 5.65
N HIS A 213 -14.11 1.79 5.09
CA HIS A 213 -12.99 2.58 5.62
C HIS A 213 -13.25 3.10 7.03
N ALA A 214 -14.45 3.63 7.31
CA ALA A 214 -14.82 4.07 8.64
C ALA A 214 -14.82 2.90 9.65
N THR A 215 -15.30 1.73 9.23
CA THR A 215 -15.32 0.52 10.06
C THR A 215 -13.92 0.01 10.35
N ALA A 216 -13.04 -0.06 9.35
CA ALA A 216 -11.65 -0.47 9.52
C ALA A 216 -10.90 0.45 10.49
N TYR A 217 -11.09 1.77 10.35
CA TYR A 217 -10.51 2.74 11.28
C TYR A 217 -11.05 2.57 12.71
N CYS A 218 -12.37 2.41 12.87
CA CYS A 218 -12.96 2.15 14.19
C CYS A 218 -12.38 0.88 14.82
N GLN A 219 -12.24 -0.20 14.05
CA GLN A 219 -11.66 -1.46 14.52
C GLN A 219 -10.22 -1.27 14.99
N ILE A 220 -9.39 -0.50 14.27
CA ILE A 220 -8.03 -0.17 14.70
C ILE A 220 -8.04 0.50 16.08
N ILE A 221 -8.85 1.56 16.26
CA ILE A 221 -8.93 2.30 17.52
C ILE A 221 -9.49 1.42 18.65
N GLU A 222 -10.49 0.59 18.37
CA GLU A 222 -11.09 -0.33 19.33
C GLU A 222 -10.10 -1.39 19.81
N SER A 223 -9.33 -1.98 18.91
CA SER A 223 -8.30 -2.96 19.23
C SER A 223 -7.16 -2.34 20.06
N LEU A 224 -6.70 -1.15 19.70
CA LEU A 224 -5.65 -0.43 20.44
C LEU A 224 -6.11 0.02 21.84
N SER A 225 -7.36 0.47 21.96
CA SER A 225 -7.95 0.92 23.23
C SER A 225 -8.56 -0.21 24.07
N LYS A 226 -8.58 -1.45 23.55
CA LYS A 226 -9.25 -2.61 24.15
C LYS A 226 -10.74 -2.35 24.41
N THR A 227 -11.38 -1.53 23.57
CA THR A 227 -12.79 -1.17 23.69
C THR A 227 -13.68 -2.33 23.28
N ARG A 228 -14.66 -2.68 24.12
CA ARG A 228 -15.69 -3.68 23.79
C ARG A 228 -16.85 -3.04 23.05
N VAL A 229 -17.06 -3.44 21.80
CA VAL A 229 -18.15 -2.94 20.96
C VAL A 229 -19.45 -3.69 21.29
N PRO A 230 -20.58 -3.00 21.56
CA PRO A 230 -21.86 -3.65 21.77
C PRO A 230 -22.33 -4.43 20.53
N ALA A 231 -22.98 -5.57 20.74
CA ALA A 231 -23.51 -6.41 19.64
C ALA A 231 -24.40 -5.64 18.66
N ARG A 232 -25.21 -4.70 19.17
CA ARG A 232 -26.04 -3.82 18.33
C ARG A 232 -25.20 -2.96 17.37
N ALA A 233 -24.08 -2.42 17.82
CA ALA A 233 -23.21 -1.61 16.98
C ALA A 233 -22.51 -2.46 15.90
N GLN A 234 -22.10 -3.69 16.24
CA GLN A 234 -21.56 -4.66 15.28
C GLN A 234 -22.59 -5.00 14.20
N ALA A 235 -23.84 -5.27 14.59
CA ALA A 235 -24.93 -5.56 13.66
C ALA A 235 -25.21 -4.38 12.71
N ILE A 236 -25.21 -3.14 13.21
CA ILE A 236 -25.39 -1.94 12.38
C ILE A 236 -24.26 -1.81 11.36
N ARG A 237 -23.00 -2.01 11.78
CA ARG A 237 -21.84 -1.98 10.87
C ARG A 237 -21.95 -3.05 9.78
N ALA A 238 -22.33 -4.27 10.14
CA ALA A 238 -22.51 -5.35 9.18
C ALA A 238 -23.60 -5.02 8.14
N VAL A 239 -24.76 -4.54 8.58
CA VAL A 239 -25.85 -4.14 7.67
C VAL A 239 -25.39 -3.00 6.75
N ALA A 240 -24.72 -1.97 7.29
CA ALA A 240 -24.22 -0.85 6.51
C ALA A 240 -23.17 -1.31 5.48
N ALA A 241 -22.26 -2.21 5.86
CA ALA A 241 -21.25 -2.75 4.95
C ALA A 241 -21.87 -3.58 3.82
N GLU A 242 -22.92 -4.36 4.10
CA GLU A 242 -23.64 -5.10 3.06
C GLU A 242 -24.43 -4.18 2.12
N LEU A 243 -25.00 -3.08 2.63
CA LEU A 243 -25.64 -2.08 1.78
C LEU A 243 -24.64 -1.37 0.86
N GLU A 244 -23.46 -1.02 1.38
CA GLU A 244 -22.35 -0.48 0.58
C GLU A 244 -21.89 -1.51 -0.48
N ARG A 245 -21.70 -2.77 -0.10
CA ARG A 245 -21.32 -3.84 -1.02
C ARG A 245 -22.33 -4.04 -2.15
N LEU A 246 -23.63 -3.99 -1.83
CA LEU A 246 -24.70 -4.05 -2.83
C LEU A 246 -24.67 -2.85 -3.76
N ALA A 247 -24.49 -1.64 -3.22
CA ALA A 247 -24.39 -0.42 -4.02
C ALA A 247 -23.20 -0.49 -5.00
N ASN A 248 -22.03 -0.94 -4.53
CA ASN A 248 -20.83 -1.04 -5.36
C ASN A 248 -20.99 -2.10 -6.46
N HIS A 249 -21.52 -3.28 -6.15
CA HIS A 249 -21.78 -4.30 -7.17
C HIS A 249 -22.82 -3.86 -8.21
N ILE A 250 -23.89 -3.16 -7.79
CA ILE A 250 -24.88 -2.64 -8.74
C ILE A 250 -24.27 -1.55 -9.60
N GLY A 251 -23.46 -0.65 -9.01
CA GLY A 251 -22.72 0.38 -9.73
C GLY A 251 -21.79 -0.20 -10.78
N ASP A 252 -20.93 -1.14 -10.39
CA ASP A 252 -19.95 -1.78 -11.27
C ASP A 252 -20.60 -2.59 -12.40
N LEU A 253 -21.69 -3.31 -12.13
CA LEU A 253 -22.40 -4.09 -13.16
C LEU A 253 -23.23 -3.22 -14.11
N GLY A 254 -23.61 -2.01 -13.66
CA GLY A 254 -24.43 -1.08 -14.44
C GLY A 254 -23.65 -0.05 -15.25
N ALA A 255 -22.34 0.09 -15.02
CA ALA A 255 -21.46 1.06 -15.64
C ALA A 255 -20.95 0.66 -17.02
#